data_AF-A0A2S2PBL4-F1
#
_entry.id   AF-A0A2S2PBL4-F1
#
_cell.length_a   1.000
_cell.length_b   1.000
_cell.length_c   1.000
_cell.angle_alpha   90.00
_cell.angle_beta   90.00
_cell.angle_gamma   90.00
#
_symmetry.space_group_name_H-M   'P 1'
#
loop_
_entity.id
_entity.type
_entity.pdbx_description
1 polymer ?
#
loop_
_entity_poly.entity_id
_entity_poly.type
_entity_poly.pdbx_seq_one_letter_code
_entity_poly.pdbx_strand_id
1 'polypeptide(L)'
;SFPALQRKLLINAVDLVKPGGILVYSTCTITLEENEHNVAWVLEKFPQMELIEINSEIGSPGIATQVGLNENLCKLVRRFGPENAEEDSIGFFYFKVSKKSLINIFL
;
A
#
# COMPACT_ATOMS: atom_id res chain seq x y z
N SER A 1 -3.77 -16.51 10.50
CA SER A 1 -4.35 -16.09 9.20
C SER A 1 -3.29 -15.33 8.40
N PHE A 2 -3.40 -15.34 7.06
CA PHE A 2 -2.45 -14.65 6.17
C PHE A 2 -2.29 -13.14 6.47
N PRO A 3 -3.36 -12.38 6.78
CA PRO A 3 -3.25 -10.96 7.13
C PRO A 3 -2.39 -10.70 8.38
N ALA A 4 -2.52 -11.53 9.41
CA ALA A 4 -1.72 -11.39 10.63
C ALA A 4 -0.22 -11.63 10.36
N LEU A 5 0.12 -12.56 9.47
CA LEU A 5 1.51 -12.81 9.07
C LEU A 5 2.05 -11.67 8.21
N GLN A 6 1.27 -11.19 7.24
CA GLN A 6 1.64 -10.04 6.39
C GLN A 6 1.95 -8.80 7.24
N ARG A 7 1.13 -8.50 8.25
CA ARG A 7 1.38 -7.39 9.17
C ARG A 7 2.65 -7.57 9.99
N LYS A 8 2.97 -8.79 10.43
CA LYS A 8 4.27 -9.06 11.10
C LYS A 8 5.46 -8.78 10.18
N LEU A 9 5.36 -9.16 8.89
CA LEU A 9 6.41 -8.87 7.91
C LEU A 9 6.51 -7.36 7.62
N LEU A 10 5.38 -6.67 7.50
CA LEU A 10 5.32 -5.22 7.30
C LEU A 10 5.96 -4.44 8.47
N ILE A 11 5.78 -4.86 9.72
CA ILE A 11 6.46 -4.25 10.88
C ILE A 11 7.98 -4.26 10.68
N ASN A 12 8.54 -5.45 10.43
CA ASN A 12 9.96 -5.60 10.24
C ASN A 12 10.46 -4.81 9.01
N ALA A 13 9.69 -4.82 7.91
CA ALA A 13 10.05 -4.09 6.70
C ALA A 13 10.11 -2.57 6.93
N VAL A 14 9.14 -1.99 7.62
CA VAL A 14 9.11 -0.55 7.94
C VAL A 14 10.29 -0.12 8.81
N ASP A 15 10.70 -0.96 9.76
CA ASP A 15 11.85 -0.70 10.62
C ASP A 15 13.17 -0.67 9.83
N LEU A 16 13.31 -1.56 8.85
CA LEU A 16 14.51 -1.69 8.02
C LEU A 16 14.62 -0.62 6.92
N VAL A 17 13.53 0.07 6.58
CA VAL A 17 13.56 1.16 5.60
C VAL A 17 14.26 2.37 6.22
N LYS A 18 15.29 2.89 5.53
CA LYS A 18 15.98 4.12 5.92
C LYS A 18 15.06 5.36 5.78
N PRO A 19 15.31 6.46 6.52
CA PRO A 19 14.64 7.74 6.25
C PRO A 19 14.79 8.15 4.78
N GLY A 20 13.70 8.61 4.17
CA GLY A 20 13.59 8.90 2.73
C GLY A 20 13.54 7.66 1.83
N GLY A 21 13.54 6.45 2.41
CA GLY A 21 13.43 5.19 1.67
C GLY A 21 12.00 4.82 1.32
N ILE A 22 11.83 3.96 0.32
CA ILE A 22 10.53 3.49 -0.16
C ILE A 22 10.37 2.00 0.17
N LEU A 23 9.20 1.65 0.71
CA LEU A 23 8.72 0.28 0.83
C LEU A 23 7.60 0.05 -0.18
N VAL A 24 7.71 -1.05 -0.93
CA VAL A 24 6.66 -1.55 -1.81
C VAL A 24 6.10 -2.82 -1.18
N TYR A 25 4.79 -2.87 -1.04
CA TYR A 25 4.07 -4.08 -0.64
C TYR A 25 3.21 -4.55 -1.80
N SER A 26 3.19 -5.87 -2.04
CA SER A 26 2.41 -6.47 -3.11
C SER A 26 1.91 -7.86 -2.77
N THR A 27 0.78 -8.25 -3.37
CA THR A 27 0.13 -9.55 -3.20
C THR A 27 -0.44 -10.05 -4.53
N CYS A 28 -0.63 -11.37 -4.64
CA CYS A 28 -1.36 -12.01 -5.75
C CYS A 28 -2.76 -12.49 -5.32
N THR A 29 -3.45 -11.65 -4.54
CA THR A 29 -4.79 -11.90 -3.99
C THR A 29 -5.70 -10.72 -4.32
N ILE A 30 -7.00 -10.96 -4.30
CA ILE A 30 -8.02 -9.93 -4.55
C ILE A 30 -8.73 -9.46 -3.28
N THR A 31 -8.41 -10.04 -2.12
CA THR A 31 -9.14 -9.77 -0.88
C THR A 31 -8.80 -8.40 -0.30
N LEU A 32 -9.83 -7.69 0.19
CA LEU A 32 -9.65 -6.38 0.82
C LEU A 32 -8.78 -6.46 2.08
N GLU A 33 -8.87 -7.56 2.83
CA GLU A 33 -8.14 -7.76 4.09
C GLU A 33 -6.61 -7.79 3.90
N GLU A 34 -6.17 -8.36 2.78
CA GLU A 34 -4.75 -8.44 2.42
C GLU A 34 -4.27 -7.21 1.63
N ASN A 35 -5.20 -6.46 1.01
CA ASN A 35 -4.89 -5.34 0.13
C ASN A 35 -5.18 -3.99 0.80
N GLU A 36 -6.32 -3.36 0.52
CA GLU A 36 -6.67 -2.01 0.97
C GLU A 36 -6.66 -1.86 2.50
N HIS A 37 -7.03 -2.91 3.25
CA HIS A 37 -6.95 -2.88 4.72
C HIS A 37 -5.52 -2.87 5.23
N ASN A 38 -4.55 -3.47 4.52
CA ASN A 38 -3.14 -3.37 4.89
C ASN A 38 -2.57 -1.99 4.58
N VAL A 39 -3.06 -1.30 3.54
CA VAL A 39 -2.69 0.10 3.29
C VAL A 39 -3.14 0.98 4.45
N ALA A 40 -4.43 0.92 4.81
CA ALA A 40 -4.98 1.69 5.92
C ALA A 40 -4.26 1.39 7.25
N TRP A 41 -4.03 0.10 7.52
CA TRP A 41 -3.31 -0.34 8.71
C TRP A 41 -1.87 0.18 8.76
N VAL A 42 -1.13 0.20 7.64
CA VAL A 42 0.23 0.77 7.59
C VAL A 42 0.21 2.26 7.90
N LEU A 43 -0.72 3.02 7.31
CA LEU A 43 -0.80 4.47 7.51
C LEU A 43 -1.23 4.85 8.94
N GLU A 44 -2.10 4.04 9.56
CA GLU A 44 -2.49 4.20 10.95
C GLU A 44 -1.35 3.82 11.91
N LYS A 45 -0.71 2.67 11.66
CA LYS A 45 0.29 2.11 12.58
C LYS A 45 1.62 2.86 12.54
N PHE A 46 2.00 3.40 11.39
CA PHE A 46 3.30 4.02 11.16
C PHE A 46 3.15 5.45 10.65
N PRO A 47 2.96 6.45 11.54
CA PRO A 47 2.78 7.86 11.15
C PRO A 47 4.00 8.47 10.44
N GLN A 48 5.17 7.82 10.50
CA GLN A 48 6.36 8.15 9.73
C GLN A 48 6.31 7.68 8.27
N MET A 49 5.34 6.84 7.90
CA MET A 49 5.14 6.37 6.52
C MET A 49 4.07 7.21 5.84
N GLU A 50 4.25 7.47 4.55
CA GLU A 50 3.29 8.20 3.72
C GLU A 50 3.02 7.42 2.44
N LEU A 51 1.75 7.30 2.04
CA LEU A 51 1.37 6.69 0.77
C LEU A 51 1.80 7.62 -0.36
N ILE A 52 2.54 7.08 -1.33
CA ILE A 52 3.04 7.86 -2.47
C ILE A 52 2.44 7.36 -3.78
N GLU A 53 2.35 8.27 -4.76
CA GLU A 53 1.81 7.99 -6.07
C GLU A 53 2.63 6.92 -6.82
N ILE A 54 1.92 6.06 -7.54
CA ILE A 54 2.49 5.12 -8.49
C ILE A 54 2.24 5.71 -9.89
N ASN A 55 3.31 6.19 -10.54
CA ASN A 55 3.26 6.57 -11.95
C ASN A 55 3.18 5.29 -12.80
N SER A 56 1.96 4.81 -13.04
CA SER A 56 1.64 3.62 -13.82
C SER A 56 0.33 3.81 -14.55
N GLU A 57 0.33 3.49 -15.84
CA GLU A 57 -0.87 3.46 -16.67
C GLU A 57 -1.61 2.12 -16.56
N ILE A 58 -0.94 1.07 -16.04
CA ILE A 58 -1.52 -0.26 -15.85
C ILE A 58 -2.14 -0.42 -14.46
N GLY A 59 -3.20 -1.20 -14.39
CA GLY A 59 -3.92 -1.51 -13.16
C GLY A 59 -4.89 -0.41 -12.73
N SER A 60 -6.03 -0.85 -12.20
CA SER A 60 -7.08 0.01 -11.69
C SER A 60 -6.71 0.64 -10.34
N PRO A 61 -7.36 1.76 -9.96
CA PRO A 61 -7.34 2.25 -8.59
C PRO A 61 -7.82 1.18 -7.59
N GLY A 62 -7.48 1.37 -6.32
CA GLY A 62 -7.99 0.54 -5.23
C GLY A 62 -9.50 0.70 -5.00
N ILE A 63 -10.05 -0.14 -4.12
CA ILE A 63 -11.47 -0.13 -3.77
C ILE A 63 -11.71 0.71 -2.51
N ALA A 64 -12.59 1.70 -2.60
CA ALA A 64 -12.97 2.52 -1.44
C ALA A 64 -13.83 1.72 -0.46
N THR A 65 -13.54 1.81 0.84
CA THR A 65 -14.29 1.09 1.89
C THR A 65 -14.38 1.92 3.17
N GLN A 66 -15.33 1.58 4.05
CA GLN A 66 -15.52 2.29 5.33
C GLN A 66 -14.34 2.11 6.31
N VAL A 67 -13.61 0.99 6.21
CA VAL A 67 -12.50 0.63 7.11
C VAL A 67 -11.13 0.80 6.44
N GLY A 68 -11.12 1.03 5.11
CA GLY A 68 -9.91 1.11 4.29
C GLY A 68 -9.70 2.49 3.68
N LEU A 69 -9.54 2.53 2.36
CA LEU A 69 -9.16 3.74 1.64
C LEU A 69 -10.39 4.59 1.27
N ASN A 70 -10.20 5.90 1.29
CA ASN A 70 -11.11 6.84 0.61
C ASN A 70 -10.77 6.93 -0.89
N GLU A 71 -11.64 7.57 -1.66
CA GLU A 71 -11.48 7.71 -3.13
C GLU A 71 -10.16 8.34 -3.56
N ASN A 72 -9.63 9.29 -2.78
CA ASN A 72 -8.36 9.95 -3.11
C ASN A 72 -7.18 9.01 -2.93
N LEU A 73 -7.15 8.26 -1.82
CA LEU A 73 -6.09 7.30 -1.55
C LEU A 73 -6.15 6.08 -2.49
N CYS A 74 -7.35 5.71 -2.96
CA CYS A 74 -7.50 4.62 -3.94
C CYS A 74 -6.72 4.88 -5.24
N LYS A 75 -6.56 6.15 -5.64
CA LYS A 75 -5.77 6.52 -6.83
C LYS A 75 -4.26 6.26 -6.67
N LEU A 76 -3.78 6.14 -5.44
CA LEU A 76 -2.35 5.97 -5.13
C LEU A 76 -1.91 4.51 -5.05
N VAL A 77 -2.84 3.56 -5.19
CA VAL A 77 -2.57 2.12 -5.21
C VAL A 77 -2.92 1.53 -6.56
N ARG A 78 -2.45 0.32 -6.85
CA ARG A 78 -2.78 -0.38 -8.09
C ARG A 78 -3.33 -1.76 -7.82
N ARG A 79 -4.41 -2.07 -8.52
CA ARG A 79 -5.17 -3.31 -8.39
C ARG A 79 -5.44 -3.91 -9.76
N PHE A 80 -5.27 -5.23 -9.84
CA PHE A 80 -5.55 -6.06 -11.00
C PHE A 80 -6.51 -7.14 -10.54
N GLY A 81 -7.55 -7.37 -11.32
CA GLY A 81 -8.61 -8.26 -10.94
C GLY A 81 -9.80 -8.17 -11.89
N PRO A 82 -10.82 -9.00 -11.66
CA PRO A 82 -11.98 -9.11 -12.55
C PRO A 82 -12.79 -7.81 -12.68
N GLU A 83 -12.55 -6.82 -11.82
CA GLU A 83 -13.15 -5.50 -11.93
C GLU A 83 -12.74 -4.73 -13.19
N ASN A 84 -11.59 -5.05 -13.82
CA ASN A 84 -11.16 -4.44 -15.07
C ASN A 84 -11.10 -5.49 -16.19
N ALA A 85 -12.24 -5.76 -16.81
CA ALA A 85 -12.36 -6.78 -17.86
C ALA A 85 -11.56 -6.47 -19.14
N GLU A 86 -11.07 -5.24 -19.31
CA GLU A 86 -10.21 -4.85 -20.45
C GLU A 86 -8.76 -5.32 -20.27
N GLU A 87 -8.32 -5.52 -19.03
CA GLU A 87 -7.00 -6.08 -18.68
C GLU A 87 -7.16 -7.52 -18.17
N ASP A 88 -7.21 -8.48 -19.10
CA ASP A 88 -7.22 -9.93 -18.77
C ASP A 88 -5.88 -10.34 -18.12
N SER A 89 -5.85 -10.23 -16.79
CA SER A 89 -4.69 -10.42 -15.96
C SER A 89 -5.04 -11.15 -14.67
N ILE A 90 -4.03 -11.59 -13.92
CA ILE A 90 -4.24 -12.24 -12.63
C ILE A 90 -4.68 -11.22 -11.56
N GLY A 91 -5.26 -11.74 -10.48
CA GLY A 91 -5.45 -10.96 -9.26
C GLY A 91 -4.13 -10.49 -8.68
N PHE A 92 -3.91 -9.18 -8.62
CA PHE A 92 -2.69 -8.58 -8.08
C PHE A 92 -2.95 -7.23 -7.43
N PHE A 93 -2.18 -6.87 -6.43
CA PHE A 93 -2.28 -5.58 -5.78
C PHE A 93 -0.93 -5.10 -5.31
N TYR A 94 -0.67 -3.79 -5.40
CA TYR A 94 0.48 -3.20 -4.75
C TYR A 94 0.29 -1.73 -4.38
N PHE A 95 1.04 -1.30 -3.37
CA PHE A 95 1.14 0.10 -2.96
C PHE A 95 2.58 0.45 -2.57
N LYS A 96 2.89 1.75 -2.60
CA LYS A 96 4.20 2.29 -2.22
C LYS A 96 4.05 3.25 -1.06
N VAL A 97 4.88 3.09 -0.04
CA VAL A 97 4.99 4.06 1.05
C VAL A 97 6.42 4.57 1.19
N SER A 98 6.58 5.86 1.43
CA SER A 98 7.85 6.51 1.74
C SER A 98 7.99 6.70 3.25
N LYS A 99 9.18 6.48 3.79
CA LYS A 99 9.50 6.84 5.18
C LYS A 99 9.97 8.28 5.21
N LYS A 100 9.31 9.14 5.98
CA LYS A 100 9.64 10.57 6.09
C LYS A 100 11.12 10.77 6.41
N SER A 101 11.76 11.69 5.69
CA SER A 101 13.15 12.08 5.96
C SER A 101 13.25 12.76 7.33
N LEU A 102 14.33 12.46 8.05
CA LEU A 102 14.70 13.25 9.23
C LEU A 102 15.24 14.59 8.71
N ILE A 103 14.45 15.65 8.78
CA ILE A 103 15.00 17.00 8.65
C ILE A 103 15.89 17.19 9.89
N ASN A 104 17.20 17.31 9.71
CA ASN A 104 18.11 17.71 10.78
C ASN A 104 17.73 19.14 11.20
N ILE A 105 16.95 19.29 12.28
CA ILE A 105 16.70 20.57 12.95
C ILE A 105 17.90 20.90 13.85
N PHE A 106 19.09 20.95 13.24
CA PHE A 106 20.30 21.53 13.82
C PHE A 106 20.92 22.47 12.78
N LEU A 107 20.27 23.62 12.59
CA LEU A 107 20.92 24.85 12.13
C LEU A 107 20.79 25.87 13.24
#